data_AF-A0A955CF34-F1
#
_entry.id   AF-A0A955CF34-F1
#
_cell.length_a   1.000
_cell.length_b   1.000
_cell.length_c   1.000
_cell.angle_alpha   90.00
_cell.angle_beta   90.00
_cell.angle_gamma   90.00
#
_symmetry.space_group_name_H-M   'P 1'
#
loop_
_entity.id
_entity.type
_entity.pdbx_description
1 polymer ?
#
loop_
_entity_poly.entity_id
_entity_poly.type
_entity_poly.pdbx_seq_one_letter_code
_entity_poly.pdbx_strand_id
1 'polypeptide(L)'
;MTPLVLLTYYCSLILASSILGGMIPVWFKLTHRGMQFASSFVAGVMLGVALFDMLPHAFVAGAAGDPAAASRTCLFVLLGLLAMFFTERFFCFHHHDVDASGNLAAHDHEHEHHDCGAQLEDGAHDHQHHDVTGIGAALGLTLHSVIGGVALAASVAHRHDNLSLAGLGTFLVILLHKPFD
;
A
#
# COMPACT_ATOMS: atom_id res chain seq x y z
N MET A 1 27.56 -0.35 12.87
CA MET A 1 27.04 -0.48 11.49
C MET A 1 26.84 0.94 10.96
N THR A 2 27.36 1.31 9.79
CA THR A 2 27.01 2.62 9.21
C THR A 2 25.53 2.61 8.80
N PRO A 3 24.79 3.74 8.89
CA PRO A 3 23.37 3.78 8.54
C PRO A 3 23.13 3.27 7.11
N LEU A 4 24.08 3.54 6.20
CA LEU A 4 24.05 3.07 4.81
C LEU A 4 24.08 1.53 4.69
N VAL A 5 24.87 0.83 5.50
CA VAL A 5 24.93 -0.64 5.49
C VAL A 5 23.60 -1.24 5.97
N LEU A 6 23.00 -0.65 7.02
CA LEU A 6 21.71 -1.09 7.55
C LEU A 6 20.57 -0.84 6.56
N LEU A 7 20.54 0.33 5.91
CA LEU A 7 19.61 0.64 4.83
C LEU A 7 19.77 -0.32 3.64
N THR A 8 21.00 -0.66 3.26
CA THR A 8 21.26 -1.61 2.16
C THR A 8 20.68 -2.99 2.49
N TYR A 9 20.86 -3.45 3.73
CA TYR A 9 20.30 -4.72 4.18
C TYR A 9 18.76 -4.71 4.19
N TYR A 10 18.15 -3.66 4.72
CA TYR A 10 16.70 -3.51 4.74
C TYR A 10 16.11 -3.43 3.33
N CYS A 11 16.68 -2.61 2.44
CA CYS A 11 16.25 -2.52 1.05
C CYS A 11 16.38 -3.87 0.31
N SER A 12 17.44 -4.64 0.56
CA SER A 12 17.63 -5.95 -0.06
C SER A 12 16.55 -6.94 0.37
N LEU A 13 16.21 -6.97 1.66
CA LEU A 13 15.14 -7.84 2.19
C LEU A 13 13.75 -7.40 1.71
N ILE A 14 13.51 -6.10 1.65
CA ILE A 14 12.29 -5.51 1.08
C ILE A 14 12.16 -5.91 -0.40
N LEU A 15 13.22 -5.82 -1.17
CA LEU A 15 13.22 -6.25 -2.58
C LEU A 15 12.92 -7.75 -2.71
N ALA A 16 13.54 -8.59 -1.88
CA ALA A 16 13.25 -10.03 -1.85
C ALA A 16 11.78 -10.31 -1.49
N SER A 17 11.23 -9.61 -0.48
CA SER A 17 9.82 -9.72 -0.09
C SER A 17 8.86 -9.32 -1.23
N SER A 18 9.20 -8.27 -1.99
CA SER A 18 8.42 -7.83 -3.15
C SER A 18 8.34 -8.89 -4.25
N ILE A 19 9.47 -9.53 -4.55
CA ILE A 19 9.55 -10.60 -5.54
C ILE A 19 8.73 -11.81 -5.07
N LEU A 20 8.90 -12.20 -3.79
CA LEU A 20 8.14 -13.30 -3.20
C LEU A 20 6.63 -13.02 -3.25
N GLY A 21 6.20 -11.78 -2.96
CA GLY A 21 4.81 -11.32 -3.07
C GLY A 21 4.19 -11.60 -4.43
N GLY A 22 4.83 -11.16 -5.50
CA GLY A 22 4.36 -11.41 -6.87
C GLY A 22 4.32 -12.89 -7.26
N MET A 23 5.08 -13.75 -6.57
CA MET A 23 5.10 -15.20 -6.78
C MET A 23 4.03 -15.95 -5.96
N ILE A 24 3.45 -15.34 -4.92
CA ILE A 24 2.43 -15.97 -4.06
C ILE A 24 1.22 -16.47 -4.86
N PRO A 25 0.61 -15.69 -5.78
CA PRO A 25 -0.55 -16.15 -6.55
C PRO A 25 -0.23 -17.30 -7.51
N VAL A 26 1.03 -17.43 -7.94
CA VAL A 26 1.50 -18.49 -8.85
C VAL A 26 1.67 -19.82 -8.11
N TRP A 27 2.11 -19.76 -6.86
CA TRP A 27 2.40 -20.95 -6.05
C TRP A 27 1.21 -21.44 -5.24
N PHE A 28 0.31 -20.52 -4.84
CA PHE A 28 -0.82 -20.83 -3.97
C PHE A 28 -2.12 -20.25 -4.52
N LYS A 29 -3.13 -21.12 -4.70
CA LYS A 29 -4.52 -20.68 -4.89
C LYS A 29 -5.10 -20.27 -3.54
N LEU A 30 -4.81 -19.04 -3.11
CA LEU A 30 -5.39 -18.49 -1.88
C LEU A 30 -6.90 -18.34 -2.06
N THR A 31 -7.66 -18.75 -1.04
CA THR A 31 -9.10 -18.51 -1.02
C THR A 31 -9.36 -17.02 -0.78
N HIS A 32 -10.47 -16.50 -1.33
CA HIS A 32 -10.86 -15.09 -1.17
C HIS A 32 -10.86 -14.64 0.30
N ARG A 33 -11.34 -15.51 1.20
CA ARG A 33 -11.35 -15.27 2.66
C ARG A 33 -9.94 -15.18 3.26
N GLY A 34 -9.00 -15.97 2.75
CA GLY A 34 -7.60 -15.92 3.17
C GLY A 34 -6.93 -14.61 2.79
N MET A 35 -7.16 -14.14 1.56
CA MET A 35 -6.64 -12.85 1.09
C MET A 35 -7.25 -11.67 1.87
N GLN A 36 -8.54 -11.72 2.17
CA GLN A 36 -9.22 -10.70 2.98
C GLN A 36 -8.69 -10.65 4.41
N PHE A 37 -8.45 -11.81 5.03
CA PHE A 37 -7.90 -11.86 6.39
C PHE A 37 -6.46 -11.35 6.43
N ALA A 38 -5.62 -11.77 5.48
CA ALA A 38 -4.22 -11.36 5.40
C ALA A 38 -4.08 -9.84 5.17
N SER A 39 -4.81 -9.29 4.19
CA SER A 39 -4.82 -7.84 3.91
C SER A 39 -5.33 -7.02 5.11
N SER A 40 -6.40 -7.47 5.77
CA SER A 40 -6.93 -6.78 6.96
C SER A 40 -5.95 -6.80 8.13
N PHE A 41 -5.27 -7.93 8.35
CA PHE A 41 -4.24 -8.06 9.38
C PHE A 41 -3.07 -7.12 9.11
N VAL A 42 -2.55 -7.15 7.89
CA VAL A 42 -1.45 -6.30 7.45
C VAL A 42 -1.80 -4.82 7.56
N ALA A 43 -2.98 -4.40 7.08
CA ALA A 43 -3.48 -3.04 7.20
C ALA A 43 -3.54 -2.57 8.66
N GLY A 44 -4.01 -3.44 9.57
CA GLY A 44 -4.00 -3.18 11.00
C GLY A 44 -2.60 -2.99 11.58
N VAL A 45 -1.63 -3.82 11.18
CA VAL A 45 -0.22 -3.66 11.61
C VAL A 45 0.38 -2.36 11.06
N MET A 46 0.11 -2.00 9.80
CA MET A 46 0.54 -0.73 9.20
C MET A 46 -0.01 0.48 9.96
N LEU A 47 -1.31 0.48 10.23
CA LEU A 47 -1.95 1.54 11.00
C LEU A 47 -1.40 1.61 12.44
N GLY A 48 -1.17 0.45 13.06
CA GLY A 48 -0.59 0.36 14.39
C GLY A 48 0.81 0.98 14.47
N VAL A 49 1.71 0.64 13.55
CA VAL A 49 3.06 1.24 13.48
C VAL A 49 2.97 2.73 13.14
N ALA A 50 2.09 3.14 12.23
CA ALA A 50 1.90 4.56 11.92
C ALA A 50 1.48 5.37 13.16
N LEU A 51 0.54 4.88 13.95
CA LEU A 51 -0.03 5.59 15.10
C LEU A 51 0.78 5.48 16.40
N PHE A 52 1.43 4.34 16.66
CA PHE A 52 2.15 4.09 17.92
C PHE A 52 3.67 4.25 17.79
N ASP A 53 4.23 4.08 16.59
CA ASP A 53 5.66 4.26 16.35
C ASP A 53 5.91 5.62 15.68
N MET A 54 5.42 5.84 14.47
CA MET A 54 5.77 7.04 13.69
C MET A 54 5.18 8.33 14.25
N LEU A 55 3.89 8.34 14.60
CA LEU A 55 3.20 9.56 15.05
C LEU A 55 3.75 10.12 16.38
N PRO A 56 3.98 9.32 17.44
CA PRO A 56 4.56 9.84 18.68
C PRO A 56 5.99 10.32 18.48
N HIS A 57 6.79 9.64 17.65
CA HIS A 57 8.13 10.10 17.28
C HIS A 57 8.09 11.46 16.57
N ALA A 58 7.14 11.69 15.65
CA ALA A 58 6.98 12.96 14.97
C ALA A 58 6.63 14.11 15.93
N PHE A 59 5.78 13.86 16.94
CA PHE A 59 5.46 14.86 17.95
C PHE A 59 6.66 15.21 18.83
N VAL A 60 7.40 14.21 19.31
CA VAL A 60 8.60 14.43 20.15
C VAL A 60 9.70 15.16 19.35
N ALA A 61 9.91 14.77 18.09
CA ALA A 61 10.89 15.42 17.22
C ALA A 61 10.55 16.90 16.94
N GLY A 62 9.27 17.22 16.76
CA GLY A 62 8.81 18.58 16.52
C GLY A 62 8.70 19.45 17.78
N ALA A 63 8.55 18.85 18.96
CA ALA A 63 8.36 19.58 20.22
C ALA A 63 9.59 20.37 20.70
N ALA A 64 10.76 20.16 20.09
CA ALA A 64 12.02 20.77 20.49
C ALA A 64 12.17 22.29 20.19
N GLY A 65 11.14 22.99 19.70
CA GLY A 65 11.24 24.45 19.54
C GLY A 65 10.08 25.20 18.85
N ASP A 66 9.03 24.51 18.38
CA ASP A 66 7.92 25.15 17.66
C ASP A 66 6.56 24.78 18.30
N PRO A 67 5.81 25.75 18.89
CA PRO A 67 4.47 25.48 19.44
C PRO A 67 3.46 25.07 18.36
N ALA A 68 3.73 25.32 17.07
CA ALA A 68 2.93 24.86 15.95
C ALA A 68 3.40 23.50 15.38
N ALA A 69 4.39 22.83 16.00
CA ALA A 69 4.85 21.53 15.53
C ALA A 69 3.74 20.47 15.58
N ALA A 70 2.94 20.47 16.66
CA ALA A 70 1.84 19.52 16.80
C ALA A 70 0.76 19.72 15.72
N SER A 71 0.35 20.97 15.46
CA SER A 71 -0.63 21.27 14.42
C SER A 71 -0.08 20.95 13.03
N ARG A 72 1.21 21.19 12.77
CA ARG A 72 1.88 20.81 11.52
C ARG A 72 1.89 19.29 11.32
N THR A 73 2.21 18.50 12.35
CA THR A 73 2.16 17.03 12.28
C THR A 73 0.74 16.55 11.98
N CYS A 74 -0.27 17.08 12.67
CA CYS A 74 -1.67 16.75 12.39
C CYS A 74 -2.09 17.12 10.97
N LEU A 75 -1.61 18.25 10.43
CA LEU A 75 -1.85 18.66 9.04
C LEU A 75 -1.27 17.64 8.05
N PHE A 76 -0.05 17.15 8.27
CA PHE A 76 0.54 16.12 7.41
C PHE A 76 -0.22 14.79 7.47
N VAL A 77 -0.70 14.39 8.66
CA VAL A 77 -1.57 13.21 8.80
C VAL A 77 -2.87 13.40 8.01
N LEU A 78 -3.53 14.54 8.18
CA LEU A 78 -4.76 14.88 7.44
C LEU A 78 -4.52 14.87 5.93
N LEU A 79 -3.42 15.47 5.48
CA LEU A 79 -3.06 15.51 4.06
C LEU A 79 -2.82 14.11 3.49
N GLY A 80 -2.17 13.22 4.26
CA GLY A 80 -1.99 11.82 3.88
C GLY A 80 -3.32 11.06 3.75
N LEU A 81 -4.21 11.20 4.73
CA LEU A 81 -5.55 10.60 4.67
C LEU A 81 -6.37 11.13 3.50
N LEU A 82 -6.31 12.44 3.25
CA LEU A 82 -7.02 13.06 2.13
C LEU A 82 -6.43 12.61 0.78
N ALA A 83 -5.11 12.44 0.68
CA ALA A 83 -4.46 11.91 -0.50
C ALA A 83 -4.87 10.45 -0.77
N MET A 84 -4.94 9.60 0.27
CA MET A 84 -5.48 8.24 0.12
C MET A 84 -6.94 8.27 -0.33
N PHE A 85 -7.79 9.08 0.32
CA PHE A 85 -9.20 9.23 -0.06
C PHE A 85 -9.37 9.63 -1.53
N PHE A 86 -8.61 10.61 -2.02
CA PHE A 86 -8.68 11.01 -3.41
C PHE A 86 -8.15 9.93 -4.35
N THR A 87 -7.13 9.18 -3.93
CA THR A 87 -6.61 8.05 -4.72
C THR A 87 -7.70 6.98 -4.88
N GLU A 88 -8.40 6.61 -3.81
CA GLU A 88 -9.51 5.65 -3.88
C GLU A 88 -10.69 6.18 -4.70
N ARG A 89 -11.04 7.46 -4.54
CA ARG A 89 -12.23 8.04 -5.18
C ARG A 89 -12.08 8.25 -6.68
N PHE A 90 -10.88 8.59 -7.14
CA PHE A 90 -10.63 8.94 -8.54
C PHE A 90 -9.94 7.83 -9.34
N PHE A 91 -9.35 6.82 -8.69
CA PHE A 91 -8.68 5.69 -9.35
C PHE A 91 -9.39 4.36 -9.03
N CYS A 92 -10.56 4.13 -9.63
CA CYS A 92 -11.28 2.86 -9.53
C CYS A 92 -10.78 1.88 -10.62
N PHE A 93 -9.89 0.95 -10.24
CA PHE A 93 -9.46 -0.14 -11.12
C PHE A 93 -10.49 -1.29 -11.03
N HIS A 94 -11.33 -1.46 -12.05
CA HIS A 94 -12.16 -2.67 -12.13
C HIS A 94 -11.26 -3.88 -12.39
N HIS A 95 -11.37 -4.88 -11.52
CA HIS A 95 -10.85 -6.24 -11.73
C HIS A 95 -11.43 -6.78 -13.04
N HIS A 96 -10.56 -7.08 -14.02
CA HIS A 96 -10.89 -8.10 -15.00
C HIS A 96 -10.72 -9.44 -14.29
N ASP A 97 -11.84 -10.07 -13.92
CA ASP A 97 -11.85 -11.52 -13.80
C ASP A 97 -11.23 -12.07 -15.08
N VAL A 98 -10.23 -12.92 -14.91
CA VAL A 98 -9.60 -13.62 -16.02
C VAL A 98 -10.70 -14.48 -16.61
N ASP A 99 -11.31 -14.02 -17.71
CA ASP A 99 -12.17 -14.85 -18.54
C ASP A 99 -11.31 -16.03 -18.99
N ALA A 100 -11.43 -17.12 -18.25
CA ALA A 100 -11.20 -18.45 -18.76
C ALA A 100 -12.29 -18.67 -19.82
N SER A 101 -12.09 -18.09 -21.00
CA SER A 101 -12.86 -18.38 -22.21
C SER A 101 -12.52 -19.79 -22.68
N GLY A 102 -12.93 -20.77 -21.88
CA GLY A 102 -13.01 -22.17 -22.21
C GLY A 102 -14.47 -22.60 -22.11
N ASN A 103 -15.26 -22.12 -23.07
CA ASN A 103 -16.47 -22.76 -23.61
C ASN A 103 -17.56 -23.27 -22.64
N LEU A 104 -18.82 -22.94 -22.99
CA LEU A 104 -20.09 -23.62 -22.66
C LEU A 104 -20.97 -22.97 -21.58
N ALA A 105 -22.05 -22.37 -22.10
CA ALA A 105 -23.44 -22.51 -21.67
C ALA A 105 -23.84 -22.14 -20.22
N ALA A 106 -24.70 -21.11 -20.15
CA ALA A 106 -25.84 -20.93 -19.23
C ALA A 106 -25.62 -21.23 -17.74
N HIS A 107 -25.78 -20.21 -16.88
CA HIS A 107 -26.93 -20.13 -15.97
C HIS A 107 -26.91 -18.80 -15.18
N ASP A 108 -28.11 -18.30 -15.03
CA ASP A 108 -28.62 -17.15 -14.29
C ASP A 108 -28.22 -17.14 -12.81
N HIS A 109 -27.56 -16.07 -12.33
CA HIS A 109 -27.47 -15.73 -10.90
C HIS A 109 -27.30 -14.22 -10.71
N GLU A 110 -28.37 -13.60 -10.21
CA GLU A 110 -28.39 -12.25 -9.63
C GLU A 110 -27.42 -12.16 -8.45
N HIS A 111 -26.48 -11.23 -8.52
CA HIS A 111 -25.79 -10.71 -7.33
C HIS A 111 -25.66 -9.20 -7.41
N GLU A 112 -26.52 -8.54 -6.62
CA GLU A 112 -26.39 -7.15 -6.23
C GLU A 112 -25.00 -6.88 -5.65
N HIS A 113 -24.20 -6.05 -6.34
CA HIS A 113 -23.06 -5.37 -5.75
C HIS A 113 -23.21 -3.86 -5.98
N HIS A 114 -23.21 -3.15 -4.85
CA HIS A 114 -23.46 -1.74 -4.65
C HIS A 114 -22.73 -0.78 -5.62
N ASP A 115 -23.54 -0.02 -6.35
CA ASP A 115 -23.54 1.44 -6.56
C ASP A 115 -22.19 2.18 -6.79
N CYS A 116 -21.92 2.45 -8.07
CA CYS A 116 -21.49 3.78 -8.52
C CYS A 116 -22.26 4.11 -9.81
N GLY A 117 -23.40 4.78 -9.66
CA GLY A 117 -24.27 5.16 -10.77
C GLY A 117 -23.60 5.89 -11.94
N ALA A 118 -23.79 5.35 -13.13
CA ALA A 118 -24.08 6.09 -14.36
C ALA A 118 -24.82 5.15 -15.32
N GLN A 119 -26.14 5.29 -15.34
CA GLN A 119 -27.02 4.76 -16.38
C GLN A 119 -26.71 5.49 -17.68
N LEU A 120 -26.54 4.78 -18.80
CA LEU A 120 -27.04 5.10 -20.15
C LEU A 120 -26.60 4.03 -21.16
N GLU A 121 -27.39 3.92 -22.22
CA GLU A 121 -27.59 2.77 -23.09
C GLU A 121 -26.54 2.58 -24.21
N ASP A 122 -26.50 1.35 -24.72
CA ASP A 122 -26.35 0.93 -26.12
C ASP A 122 -24.99 1.07 -26.85
N GLY A 123 -24.61 -0.02 -27.54
CA GLY A 123 -23.90 0.02 -28.81
C GLY A 123 -22.39 0.31 -28.86
N ALA A 124 -21.64 -0.74 -29.23
CA ALA A 124 -20.52 -0.71 -30.19
C ALA A 124 -19.15 -0.08 -29.80
N HIS A 125 -18.13 -0.96 -29.81
CA HIS A 125 -16.70 -0.74 -30.09
C HIS A 125 -15.94 0.33 -29.30
N ASP A 126 -15.07 -0.07 -28.36
CA ASP A 126 -13.71 0.49 -28.30
C ASP A 126 -12.71 -0.40 -27.53
N HIS A 127 -11.64 -0.84 -28.19
CA HIS A 127 -10.57 -1.66 -27.59
C HIS A 127 -9.46 -0.80 -26.95
N GLN A 128 -9.74 0.46 -26.62
CA GLN A 128 -8.72 1.47 -26.31
C GLN A 128 -8.59 1.81 -24.80
N HIS A 129 -9.25 1.04 -23.92
CA HIS A 129 -9.24 1.27 -22.46
C HIS A 129 -8.25 0.38 -21.65
N HIS A 130 -7.47 -0.49 -22.31
CA HIS A 130 -6.63 -1.49 -21.62
C HIS A 130 -5.27 -0.93 -21.14
N ASP A 131 -4.67 0.04 -21.83
CA ASP A 131 -3.31 0.52 -21.54
C ASP A 131 -3.25 1.58 -20.43
N VAL A 132 -4.29 2.43 -20.33
CA VAL A 132 -4.33 3.53 -19.35
C VAL A 132 -4.42 3.00 -17.92
N THR A 133 -5.11 1.87 -17.75
CA THR A 133 -5.37 1.19 -16.47
C THR A 133 -4.10 0.54 -15.91
N GLY A 134 -3.27 -0.09 -16.76
CA GLY A 134 -2.00 -0.70 -16.33
C GLY A 134 -0.93 0.33 -15.95
N ILE A 135 -0.86 1.45 -16.68
CA ILE A 135 0.06 2.55 -16.37
C ILE A 135 -0.32 3.20 -15.03
N GLY A 136 -1.61 3.39 -14.75
CA GLY A 136 -2.09 3.91 -13.47
C GLY A 136 -1.70 3.02 -12.28
N ALA A 137 -1.89 1.71 -12.41
CA ALA A 137 -1.49 0.75 -11.37
C ALA A 137 0.04 0.73 -11.17
N ALA A 138 0.82 0.73 -12.25
CA ALA A 138 2.28 0.78 -12.16
C ALA A 138 2.78 2.08 -11.50
N LEU A 139 2.22 3.23 -11.88
CA LEU A 139 2.54 4.52 -11.26
C LEU A 139 2.13 4.55 -9.77
N GLY A 140 0.95 4.03 -9.43
CA GLY A 140 0.50 3.92 -8.04
C GLY A 140 1.43 3.07 -7.18
N LEU A 141 1.77 1.87 -7.64
CA LEU A 141 2.66 0.93 -6.93
C LEU A 141 4.10 1.46 -6.80
N THR A 142 4.61 2.15 -7.82
CA THR A 142 5.93 2.81 -7.73
C THR A 142 5.93 3.94 -6.73
N LEU A 143 4.93 4.82 -6.77
CA LEU A 143 4.78 5.91 -5.80
C LEU A 143 4.62 5.37 -4.37
N HIS A 144 3.79 4.34 -4.18
CA HIS A 144 3.59 3.65 -2.91
C HIS A 144 4.93 3.15 -2.33
N SER A 145 5.71 2.44 -3.14
CA SER A 145 7.04 1.93 -2.74
C SER A 145 8.05 3.04 -2.44
N VAL A 146 8.04 4.14 -3.19
CA VAL A 146 8.93 5.29 -2.93
C VAL A 146 8.59 5.93 -1.59
N ILE A 147 7.31 6.14 -1.28
CA ILE A 147 6.87 6.71 0.00
C ILE A 147 7.29 5.80 1.16
N GLY A 148 7.13 4.47 1.03
CA GLY A 148 7.64 3.51 2.01
C GLY A 148 9.15 3.60 2.23
N GLY A 149 9.92 3.77 1.15
CA GLY A 149 11.37 3.99 1.22
C GLY A 149 11.76 5.28 1.95
N VAL A 150 11.06 6.38 1.69
CA VAL A 150 11.27 7.67 2.39
C VAL A 150 10.97 7.53 3.89
N ALA A 151 9.87 6.85 4.25
CA ALA A 151 9.52 6.59 5.64
C ALA A 151 10.61 5.77 6.36
N LEU A 152 11.13 4.72 5.72
CA LEU A 152 12.23 3.93 6.26
C LEU A 152 13.50 4.75 6.46
N ALA A 153 13.88 5.55 5.46
CA ALA A 153 15.06 6.40 5.53
C ALA A 153 14.96 7.44 6.65
N ALA A 154 13.80 8.09 6.79
CA ALA A 154 13.54 9.05 7.88
C ALA A 154 13.63 8.39 9.26
N SER A 155 13.08 7.18 9.40
CA SER A 155 13.09 6.40 10.64
C SER A 155 14.52 5.99 11.06
N VAL A 156 15.38 5.64 10.10
CA VAL A 156 16.79 5.33 10.36
C VAL A 156 17.61 6.60 10.65
N ALA A 157 17.38 7.69 9.93
CA ALA A 157 18.14 8.93 10.05
C ALA A 157 17.96 9.64 11.41
N HIS A 158 16.79 9.51 12.03
CA HIS A 158 16.47 10.22 13.27
C HIS A 158 17.00 9.54 14.55
N ARG A 159 17.58 8.35 14.47
CA ARG A 159 18.04 7.59 15.64
C ARG A 159 19.58 7.53 15.72
N HIS A 160 20.18 8.61 16.23
CA HIS A 160 21.64 8.75 16.35
C HIS A 160 22.26 8.00 17.54
N ASP A 161 21.50 7.74 18.61
CA ASP A 161 22.04 7.18 19.85
C ASP A 161 21.55 5.75 20.09
N ASN A 162 22.48 4.80 19.93
CA ASN A 162 22.48 3.46 20.55
C ASN A 162 21.27 2.54 20.31
N LEU A 163 21.15 1.91 19.13
CA LEU A 163 20.69 0.51 18.99
C LEU A 163 20.83 0.07 17.52
N SER A 164 21.28 -1.15 17.30
CA SER A 164 21.38 -1.80 15.97
C SER A 164 20.04 -1.97 15.24
N LEU A 165 18.93 -1.49 15.81
CA LEU A 165 17.55 -1.68 15.34
C LEU A 165 16.85 -0.33 14.99
N ALA A 166 17.62 0.71 14.63
CA ALA A 166 17.04 1.96 14.15
C ALA A 166 16.10 1.70 12.96
N GLY A 167 14.86 2.19 13.04
CA GLY A 167 13.84 1.98 12.03
C GLY A 167 13.33 0.55 11.86
N LEU A 168 13.58 -0.34 12.82
CA LEU A 168 13.10 -1.73 12.77
C LEU A 168 11.59 -1.85 12.68
N GLY A 169 10.83 -1.02 13.43
CA GLY A 169 9.36 -1.03 13.39
C GLY A 169 8.85 -0.73 11.99
N THR A 170 9.34 0.36 11.40
CA THR A 170 9.07 0.76 10.01
C THR A 170 9.54 -0.29 9.00
N PHE A 171 10.72 -0.87 9.19
CA PHE A 171 11.24 -1.94 8.34
C PHE A 171 10.34 -3.19 8.37
N LEU A 172 9.99 -3.67 9.56
CA LEU A 172 9.26 -4.91 9.73
C LEU A 172 7.85 -4.81 9.14
N VAL A 173 7.19 -3.66 9.34
CA VAL A 173 5.89 -3.41 8.74
C VAL A 173 5.98 -3.28 7.23
N ILE A 174 7.07 -2.69 6.71
CA ILE A 174 7.31 -2.64 5.26
C ILE A 174 7.51 -4.05 4.69
N LEU A 175 8.34 -4.85 5.35
CA LEU A 175 8.64 -6.21 4.96
C LEU A 175 7.38 -7.09 4.95
N LEU A 176 6.50 -6.92 5.94
CA LEU A 176 5.31 -7.73 6.15
C LEU A 176 4.17 -7.41 5.18
N HIS A 177 3.97 -6.14 4.78
CA HIS A 177 2.88 -5.80 3.87
C HIS A 177 3.22 -6.04 2.40
N LYS A 178 4.51 -5.99 2.04
CA LYS A 178 4.96 -6.10 0.65
C LYS A 178 4.47 -7.33 -0.13
N PRO A 179 4.27 -8.50 0.50
CA PRO A 179 3.71 -9.65 -0.20
C PRO A 179 2.22 -9.53 -0.54
N PHE A 180 1.53 -8.54 0.03
CA PHE A 180 0.10 -8.31 -0.09
C PHE A 180 -0.23 -6.91 -0.64
N ASP A 181 0.78 -6.25 -1.23
CA ASP A 181 0.69 -4.95 -1.89
C ASP A 181 0.00 -5.05 -3.26
#